data_AF-A0A7Z9UQX0-F1
#
_entry.id   AF-A0A7Z9UQX0-F1
#
_cell.length_a   1.000
_cell.length_b   1.000
_cell.length_c   1.000
_cell.angle_alpha   90.00
_cell.angle_beta   90.00
_cell.angle_gamma   90.00
#
_symmetry.space_group_name_H-M   'P 1'
#
loop_
_entity.id
_entity.type
_entity.pdbx_description
1 polymer ?
#
loop_
_entity_poly.entity_id
_entity_poly.type
_entity_poly.pdbx_seq_one_letter_code
_entity_poly.pdbx_strand_id
1 'polypeptide(L)'
;MGKKVVFAWGRFNPPTIGHGVVMERVAKEAKARSADYAIFASKSNDPKKNPLTFRTKVKFLKQSFPKHSKNINASPRLRTIIDVMKFLDKKYAEVSLVVGSDRAADLKKLLNHYNGREYDFEKVEIISAGERDPDAEGVSGMSASKMRQAAADGDYKSFKKGSPLKNPKALYDAIRNGMKINEEVYELMESVHDRNSIKGSRFNQLLRFGLVPIKYIPITQRAFKDLKNAAPNPELRKHILSVTDKVLEYIMNDELLYRRMLLLLHDDFLFKEDQRDALLTKAQKNGFAYVTLLEVYMRGLVASPIYGDKTAQQYAFDRVNSFISGGRSQRTLDFDIWETHIQNKLNTTTNINRDVTMKTFKGMDENKLPPGEWGIKELADRYCKETPGQPDDTAKIRSLISWN
;
A
#
# COMPACT_ATOMS: atom_id res chain seq x y z
N MET A 1 -18.63 37.95 -25.49
CA MET A 1 -17.88 36.68 -25.64
C MET A 1 -17.65 36.11 -24.25
N GLY A 2 -18.13 34.88 -23.99
CA GLY A 2 -17.95 34.23 -22.69
C GLY A 2 -16.47 33.97 -22.37
N LYS A 3 -16.10 33.98 -21.08
CA LYS A 3 -14.72 33.67 -20.65
C LYS A 3 -14.39 32.21 -20.95
N LYS A 4 -13.17 31.96 -21.39
CA LYS A 4 -12.69 30.63 -21.80
C LYS A 4 -11.59 30.13 -20.87
N VAL A 5 -11.55 28.82 -20.61
CA VAL A 5 -10.48 28.19 -19.84
C VAL A 5 -9.96 26.93 -20.50
N VAL A 6 -8.64 26.79 -20.54
CA VAL A 6 -7.97 25.55 -20.93
C VAL A 6 -7.37 24.92 -19.69
N PHE A 7 -7.65 23.64 -19.42
CA PHE A 7 -7.13 22.99 -18.22
C PHE A 7 -6.61 21.59 -18.46
N ALA A 8 -5.75 21.13 -17.56
CA ALA A 8 -5.38 19.72 -17.45
C ALA A 8 -5.87 19.15 -16.11
N TRP A 9 -6.26 17.88 -16.15
CA TRP A 9 -6.63 17.13 -14.96
C TRP A 9 -5.91 15.79 -14.93
N GLY A 10 -5.31 15.44 -13.79
CA GLY A 10 -4.48 14.24 -13.71
C GLY A 10 -4.26 13.69 -12.31
N ARG A 11 -3.80 12.44 -12.27
CA ARG A 11 -3.42 11.79 -11.00
C ARG A 11 -2.09 12.28 -10.47
N PHE A 12 -1.11 12.52 -11.34
CA PHE A 12 0.23 12.99 -10.98
C PHE A 12 0.87 12.21 -9.81
N ASN A 13 0.75 10.88 -9.81
CA ASN A 13 1.27 9.98 -8.76
C ASN A 13 2.35 9.03 -9.32
N PRO A 14 3.59 9.49 -9.57
CA PRO A 14 4.10 10.86 -9.39
C PRO A 14 3.96 11.76 -10.64
N PRO A 15 4.32 13.06 -10.54
CA PRO A 15 4.63 13.88 -11.70
C PRO A 15 5.75 13.25 -12.54
N THR A 16 5.65 13.36 -13.87
CA THR A 16 6.59 12.77 -14.84
C THR A 16 6.84 13.76 -15.97
N ILE A 17 7.89 13.56 -16.76
CA ILE A 17 8.19 14.45 -17.90
C ILE A 17 7.02 14.51 -18.91
N GLY A 18 6.30 13.39 -19.10
CA GLY A 18 5.09 13.36 -19.95
C GLY A 18 3.97 14.29 -19.48
N HIS A 19 3.83 14.49 -18.16
CA HIS A 19 2.89 15.48 -17.64
C HIS A 19 3.31 16.92 -17.99
N GLY A 20 4.62 17.18 -18.08
CA GLY A 20 5.16 18.47 -18.53
C GLY A 20 4.70 18.82 -19.94
N VAL A 21 4.74 17.85 -20.86
CA VAL A 21 4.25 18.04 -22.24
C VAL A 21 2.78 18.45 -22.27
N VAL A 22 1.93 17.80 -21.46
CA VAL A 22 0.51 18.18 -21.35
C VAL A 22 0.36 19.60 -20.80
N MET A 23 1.14 20.00 -19.80
CA MET A 23 1.08 21.35 -19.23
C MET A 23 1.56 22.43 -20.21
N GLU A 24 2.62 22.16 -20.98
CA GLU A 24 3.07 23.08 -22.04
C GLU A 24 2.01 23.23 -23.13
N ARG A 25 1.35 22.12 -23.52
CA ARG A 25 0.24 22.17 -24.46
C ARG A 25 -0.93 22.99 -23.92
N VAL A 26 -1.31 22.81 -22.64
CA VAL A 26 -2.33 23.66 -21.99
C VAL A 26 -1.99 25.14 -22.12
N ALA A 27 -0.76 25.53 -21.78
CA ALA A 27 -0.34 26.93 -21.85
C ALA A 27 -0.35 27.48 -23.30
N LYS A 28 0.10 26.68 -24.27
CA LYS A 28 0.08 27.05 -25.71
C LYS A 28 -1.35 27.23 -26.22
N GLU A 29 -2.22 26.28 -25.91
CA GLU A 29 -3.63 26.28 -26.31
C GLU A 29 -4.42 27.43 -25.66
N ALA A 30 -4.10 27.76 -24.41
CA ALA A 30 -4.69 28.90 -23.71
C ALA A 30 -4.30 30.22 -24.35
N LYS A 31 -3.00 30.39 -24.66
CA LYS A 31 -2.49 31.59 -25.34
C LYS A 31 -3.13 31.78 -26.72
N ALA A 32 -3.23 30.70 -27.51
CA ALA A 32 -3.81 30.75 -28.86
C ALA A 32 -5.30 31.12 -28.86
N ARG A 33 -6.04 30.75 -27.80
CA ARG A 33 -7.48 31.02 -27.66
C ARG A 33 -7.80 32.25 -26.80
N SER A 34 -6.80 33.02 -26.37
CA SER A 34 -6.97 34.11 -25.39
C SER A 34 -7.76 33.66 -24.15
N ALA A 35 -7.45 32.46 -23.64
CA ALA A 35 -8.14 31.81 -22.53
C ALA A 35 -7.28 31.78 -21.26
N ASP A 36 -7.93 31.69 -20.10
CA ASP A 36 -7.25 31.38 -18.83
C ASP A 36 -6.74 29.93 -18.87
N TYR A 37 -5.75 29.59 -18.03
CA TYR A 37 -5.38 28.18 -17.85
C TYR A 37 -5.16 27.74 -16.42
N ALA A 38 -5.45 26.47 -16.17
CA ALA A 38 -5.36 25.87 -14.84
C ALA A 38 -4.95 24.39 -14.90
N ILE A 39 -4.30 23.91 -13.85
CA ILE A 39 -3.90 22.50 -13.69
C ILE A 39 -4.50 21.98 -12.39
N PHE A 40 -5.25 20.89 -12.49
CA PHE A 40 -5.94 20.29 -11.36
C PHE A 40 -5.45 18.86 -11.10
N ALA A 41 -5.09 18.58 -9.85
CA ALA A 41 -4.69 17.24 -9.44
C ALA A 41 -5.87 16.51 -8.76
N SER A 42 -6.08 15.24 -9.10
CA SER A 42 -7.05 14.40 -8.40
C SER A 42 -6.65 14.14 -6.94
N LYS A 43 -7.65 13.89 -6.10
CA LYS A 43 -7.47 13.61 -4.66
C LYS A 43 -7.46 12.13 -4.30
N SER A 44 -7.46 11.23 -5.28
CA SER A 44 -7.28 9.80 -5.04
C SER A 44 -5.98 9.56 -4.26
N ASN A 45 -6.06 8.71 -3.24
CA ASN A 45 -4.95 8.32 -2.38
C ASN A 45 -5.11 6.83 -2.03
N ASP A 46 -4.19 6.00 -2.51
CA ASP A 46 -4.12 4.58 -2.23
C ASP A 46 -2.67 4.11 -2.44
N PRO A 47 -2.18 3.13 -1.67
CA PRO A 47 -0.78 2.76 -1.73
C PRO A 47 -0.30 2.32 -3.11
N LYS A 48 -1.13 1.67 -3.93
CA LYS A 48 -0.67 1.04 -5.18
C LYS A 48 -0.64 2.00 -6.37
N LYS A 49 -1.72 2.76 -6.56
CA LYS A 49 -1.96 3.60 -7.74
C LYS A 49 -1.78 5.09 -7.42
N ASN A 50 -2.00 5.51 -6.18
CA ASN A 50 -1.96 6.91 -5.78
C ASN A 50 -1.23 7.14 -4.44
N PRO A 51 0.05 6.77 -4.32
CA PRO A 51 0.77 6.79 -3.04
C PRO A 51 1.01 8.19 -2.47
N LEU A 52 0.96 9.25 -3.29
CA LEU A 52 1.17 10.61 -2.79
C LEU A 52 -0.13 11.22 -2.29
N THR A 53 -0.12 11.71 -1.05
CA THR A 53 -1.19 12.57 -0.53
C THR A 53 -1.34 13.82 -1.41
N PHE A 54 -2.54 14.41 -1.43
CA PHE A 54 -2.80 15.61 -2.25
C PHE A 54 -1.81 16.76 -1.97
N ARG A 55 -1.45 16.99 -0.70
CA ARG A 55 -0.49 18.03 -0.30
C ARG A 55 0.90 17.75 -0.89
N THR A 56 1.39 16.52 -0.72
CA THR A 56 2.70 16.10 -1.23
C THR A 56 2.76 16.14 -2.75
N LYS A 57 1.68 15.69 -3.40
CA LYS A 57 1.49 15.72 -4.85
C LYS A 57 1.57 17.14 -5.41
N VAL A 58 0.81 18.08 -4.86
CA VAL A 58 0.83 19.49 -5.29
C VAL A 58 2.21 20.12 -5.06
N LYS A 59 2.86 19.81 -3.93
CA LYS A 59 4.25 20.26 -3.65
C LYS A 59 5.19 19.83 -4.78
N PHE A 60 5.24 18.52 -5.08
CA PHE A 60 6.14 18.01 -6.11
C PHE A 60 5.75 18.46 -7.52
N LEU A 61 4.47 18.64 -7.82
CA LEU A 61 4.00 19.15 -9.10
C LEU A 61 4.52 20.58 -9.35
N LYS A 62 4.43 21.46 -8.34
CA LYS A 62 4.96 22.83 -8.42
C LYS A 62 6.48 22.89 -8.53
N GLN A 63 7.18 22.01 -7.82
CA GLN A 63 8.65 21.89 -7.92
C GLN A 63 9.09 21.35 -9.28
N SER A 64 8.33 20.39 -9.82
CA SER A 64 8.60 19.78 -11.13
C SER A 64 8.39 20.76 -12.28
N PHE A 65 7.40 21.64 -12.14
CA PHE A 65 6.98 22.55 -13.20
C PHE A 65 6.85 24.00 -12.68
N PRO A 66 7.98 24.67 -12.34
CA PRO A 66 7.95 26.01 -11.75
C PRO A 66 7.23 27.05 -12.62
N LYS A 67 7.38 26.95 -13.96
CA LYS A 67 6.69 27.83 -14.95
C LYS A 67 5.17 27.78 -14.81
N HIS A 68 4.63 26.62 -14.44
CA HIS A 68 3.18 26.38 -14.31
C HIS A 68 2.69 26.49 -12.86
N SER A 69 3.59 26.75 -11.90
CA SER A 69 3.31 26.66 -10.46
C SER A 69 2.16 27.55 -9.96
N LYS A 70 1.99 28.74 -10.55
CA LYS A 70 0.92 29.69 -10.23
C LYS A 70 -0.46 29.21 -10.70
N ASN A 71 -0.49 28.38 -11.75
CA ASN A 71 -1.71 27.85 -12.34
C ASN A 71 -2.06 26.43 -11.86
N ILE A 72 -1.22 25.85 -10.99
CA ILE A 72 -1.55 24.60 -10.28
C ILE A 72 -2.47 24.90 -9.10
N ASN A 73 -3.71 24.43 -9.22
CA ASN A 73 -4.72 24.55 -8.18
C ASN A 73 -4.35 23.71 -6.95
N ALA A 74 -4.41 24.34 -5.77
CA ALA A 74 -4.12 23.70 -4.49
C ALA A 74 -5.37 23.60 -3.59
N SER A 75 -6.56 23.92 -4.12
CA SER A 75 -7.79 23.93 -3.33
C SER A 75 -8.12 22.54 -2.81
N PRO A 76 -8.33 22.37 -1.50
CA PRO A 76 -8.63 21.07 -0.95
C PRO A 76 -10.07 20.60 -1.25
N ARG A 77 -10.92 21.45 -1.83
CA ARG A 77 -12.34 21.12 -2.08
C ARG A 77 -12.58 20.40 -3.40
N LEU A 78 -11.69 20.55 -4.38
CA LEU A 78 -11.87 19.98 -5.73
C LEU A 78 -11.28 18.56 -5.77
N ARG A 79 -12.11 17.51 -5.67
CA ARG A 79 -11.66 16.11 -5.53
C ARG A 79 -11.66 15.36 -6.86
N THR A 80 -12.74 15.51 -7.61
CA THR A 80 -13.01 14.83 -8.87
C THR A 80 -12.96 15.80 -10.04
N ILE A 81 -12.94 15.29 -11.27
CA ILE A 81 -13.05 16.15 -12.45
C ILE A 81 -14.42 16.84 -12.52
N ILE A 82 -15.49 16.20 -12.02
CA ILE A 82 -16.83 16.80 -11.95
C ILE A 82 -16.84 18.00 -11.00
N ASP A 83 -16.17 17.92 -9.85
CA ASP A 83 -16.04 19.07 -8.94
C ASP A 83 -15.29 20.24 -9.61
N VAL A 84 -14.29 19.92 -10.43
CA VAL A 84 -13.53 20.92 -11.20
C VAL A 84 -14.44 21.58 -12.23
N MET A 85 -15.23 20.81 -12.97
CA MET A 85 -16.19 21.36 -13.94
C MET A 85 -17.21 22.28 -13.27
N LYS A 86 -17.85 21.84 -12.18
CA LYS A 86 -18.76 22.66 -11.36
C LYS A 86 -18.12 23.96 -10.85
N PHE A 87 -16.83 23.91 -10.54
CA PHE A 87 -16.08 25.08 -10.10
C PHE A 87 -15.81 26.05 -11.25
N LEU A 88 -15.49 25.54 -12.44
CA LEU A 88 -15.20 26.35 -13.63
C LEU A 88 -16.48 26.97 -14.22
N ASP A 89 -17.60 26.27 -14.16
CA ASP A 89 -18.93 26.69 -14.66
C ASP A 89 -19.38 28.03 -14.08
N LYS A 90 -18.98 28.31 -12.84
CA LYS A 90 -19.26 29.57 -12.14
C LYS A 90 -18.60 30.80 -12.77
N LYS A 91 -17.63 30.63 -13.67
CA LYS A 91 -16.78 31.72 -14.18
C LYS A 91 -16.56 31.68 -15.70
N TYR A 92 -16.70 30.52 -16.34
CA TYR A 92 -16.35 30.30 -17.74
C TYR A 92 -17.52 29.74 -18.53
N ALA A 93 -17.66 30.18 -19.78
CA ALA A 93 -18.68 29.70 -20.71
C ALA A 93 -18.17 28.53 -21.57
N GLU A 94 -16.86 28.53 -21.88
CA GLU A 94 -16.22 27.48 -22.69
C GLU A 94 -15.06 26.84 -21.92
N VAL A 95 -14.97 25.51 -21.96
CA VAL A 95 -13.83 24.77 -21.42
C VAL A 95 -13.15 23.93 -22.49
N SER A 96 -11.82 23.86 -22.38
CA SER A 96 -11.02 22.90 -23.14
C SER A 96 -10.16 22.07 -22.20
N LEU A 97 -10.35 20.76 -22.19
CA LEU A 97 -9.55 19.83 -21.40
C LEU A 97 -8.44 19.23 -22.27
N VAL A 98 -7.19 19.45 -21.87
CA VAL A 98 -6.02 18.81 -22.49
C VAL A 98 -5.66 17.52 -21.75
N VAL A 99 -5.63 16.40 -22.47
CA VAL A 99 -5.36 15.07 -21.91
C VAL A 99 -4.45 14.25 -22.82
N GLY A 100 -3.84 13.21 -22.26
CA GLY A 100 -3.17 12.17 -23.04
C GLY A 100 -4.17 11.39 -23.91
N SER A 101 -3.68 10.81 -25.00
CA SER A 101 -4.49 10.05 -25.96
C SER A 101 -5.20 8.84 -25.32
N ASP A 102 -4.59 8.23 -24.30
CA ASP A 102 -5.06 7.04 -23.59
C ASP A 102 -6.40 7.22 -22.85
N ARG A 103 -6.78 8.45 -22.50
CA ARG A 103 -8.01 8.74 -21.71
C ARG A 103 -8.96 9.75 -22.35
N ALA A 104 -8.67 10.21 -23.57
CA ALA A 104 -9.43 11.25 -24.24
C ALA A 104 -10.89 10.84 -24.50
N ALA A 105 -11.11 9.62 -25.00
CA ALA A 105 -12.45 9.14 -25.34
C ALA A 105 -13.35 8.98 -24.09
N ASP A 106 -12.81 8.40 -23.02
CA ASP A 106 -13.54 8.18 -21.76
C ASP A 106 -13.92 9.50 -21.10
N LEU A 107 -12.99 10.45 -21.06
CA LEU A 107 -13.24 11.76 -20.48
C LEU A 107 -14.23 12.58 -21.33
N LYS A 108 -14.17 12.46 -22.67
CA LYS A 108 -15.17 13.08 -23.55
C LYS A 108 -16.58 12.60 -23.23
N LYS A 109 -16.77 11.28 -23.14
CA LYS A 109 -18.08 10.69 -22.80
C LYS A 109 -18.55 11.13 -21.42
N LEU A 110 -17.67 11.07 -20.43
CA LEU A 110 -17.98 11.47 -19.05
C LEU A 110 -18.41 12.94 -18.98
N LEU A 111 -17.64 13.85 -19.56
CA LEU A 111 -17.92 15.28 -19.44
C LEU A 111 -19.19 15.69 -20.19
N ASN A 112 -19.41 15.14 -21.38
CA ASN A 112 -20.63 15.41 -22.14
C ASN A 112 -21.88 14.85 -21.45
N HIS A 113 -21.77 13.72 -20.75
CA HIS A 113 -22.89 13.13 -20.03
C HIS A 113 -23.41 14.02 -18.89
N TYR A 114 -22.51 14.77 -18.23
CA TYR A 114 -22.84 15.63 -17.09
C TYR A 114 -23.08 17.10 -17.47
N ASN A 115 -22.73 17.53 -18.69
CA ASN A 115 -23.05 18.86 -19.21
C ASN A 115 -24.57 19.01 -19.42
N GLY A 116 -25.15 20.12 -18.99
CA GLY A 116 -26.61 20.33 -18.90
C GLY A 116 -27.27 19.63 -17.70
N ARG A 117 -26.50 18.98 -16.81
CA ARG A 117 -27.02 18.32 -15.59
C ARG A 117 -26.35 18.84 -14.32
N GLU A 118 -25.03 18.75 -14.27
CA GLU A 118 -24.22 19.13 -13.11
C GLU A 118 -23.47 20.46 -13.30
N TYR A 119 -23.33 20.88 -14.56
CA TYR A 119 -22.72 22.13 -15.05
C TYR A 119 -23.23 22.38 -16.47
N ASP A 120 -23.15 23.61 -16.98
CA ASP A 120 -23.76 23.99 -18.27
C ASP A 120 -22.86 24.91 -19.10
N PHE A 121 -21.85 24.30 -19.75
CA PHE A 121 -20.97 25.02 -20.65
C PHE A 121 -21.54 25.10 -22.07
N GLU A 122 -21.35 26.25 -22.73
CA GLU A 122 -21.65 26.45 -24.15
C GLU A 122 -20.80 25.52 -25.03
N LYS A 123 -19.55 25.25 -24.62
CA LYS A 123 -18.63 24.36 -25.33
C LYS A 123 -17.73 23.59 -24.37
N VAL A 124 -17.73 22.26 -24.53
CA VAL A 124 -16.76 21.35 -23.90
C VAL A 124 -15.89 20.70 -24.98
N GLU A 125 -14.62 21.09 -25.03
CA GLU A 125 -13.64 20.57 -26.00
C GLU A 125 -12.62 19.67 -25.33
N ILE A 126 -12.30 18.51 -25.94
CA ILE A 126 -11.20 17.65 -25.51
C ILE A 126 -10.07 17.79 -26.52
N ILE A 127 -8.92 18.29 -26.06
CA ILE A 127 -7.72 18.46 -26.88
C ILE A 127 -6.75 17.33 -26.53
N SER A 128 -6.40 16.52 -27.52
CA SER A 128 -5.31 15.56 -27.35
C SER A 128 -3.98 16.33 -27.26
N ALA A 129 -3.15 15.97 -26.28
CA ALA A 129 -1.78 16.46 -26.21
C ALA A 129 -0.88 15.93 -27.36
N GLY A 130 -1.39 15.04 -28.22
CA GLY A 130 -0.69 14.43 -29.35
C GLY A 130 0.09 13.17 -28.97
N GLU A 131 0.31 12.27 -29.96
CA GLU A 131 1.52 11.44 -29.94
C GLU A 131 2.72 12.37 -30.18
N ARG A 132 3.80 12.12 -29.46
CA ARG A 132 4.89 13.07 -29.19
C ARG A 132 5.50 13.64 -30.48
N ASP A 133 5.97 14.88 -30.37
CA ASP A 133 6.84 15.52 -31.36
C ASP A 133 8.00 14.57 -31.73
N PRO A 134 8.12 14.13 -33.00
CA PRO A 134 9.16 13.19 -33.43
C PRO A 134 10.59 13.74 -33.25
N ASP A 135 10.74 15.05 -33.07
CA ASP A 135 12.03 15.73 -32.88
C ASP A 135 12.48 15.83 -31.40
N ALA A 136 11.68 15.32 -30.45
CA ALA A 136 12.03 15.35 -29.03
C ALA A 136 12.91 14.14 -28.63
N GLU A 137 14.23 14.28 -28.79
CA GLU A 137 15.20 13.29 -28.31
C GLU A 137 15.00 12.94 -26.81
N GLY A 138 14.83 11.63 -26.53
CA GLY A 138 15.25 11.05 -25.25
C GLY A 138 14.20 10.78 -24.17
N VAL A 139 12.91 11.13 -24.33
CA VAL A 139 11.89 10.96 -23.24
C VAL A 139 10.79 9.94 -23.57
N SER A 140 11.03 9.06 -24.55
CA SER A 140 10.05 8.04 -24.93
C SER A 140 9.85 7.02 -23.80
N GLY A 141 8.60 6.89 -23.34
CA GLY A 141 8.16 5.71 -22.62
C GLY A 141 8.04 5.81 -21.10
N MET A 142 8.34 6.94 -20.44
CA MET A 142 8.16 7.05 -18.99
C MET A 142 6.73 7.43 -18.58
N SER A 143 6.07 6.56 -17.81
CA SER A 143 4.73 6.79 -17.23
C SER A 143 4.79 6.82 -15.71
N ALA A 144 3.77 7.39 -15.06
CA ALA A 144 3.68 7.39 -13.60
C ALA A 144 3.69 5.96 -13.03
N SER A 145 3.09 5.00 -13.74
CA SER A 145 3.12 3.58 -13.36
C SER A 145 4.52 2.99 -13.43
N LYS A 146 5.30 3.27 -14.48
CA LYS A 146 6.70 2.83 -14.57
C LYS A 146 7.57 3.47 -13.49
N MET A 147 7.32 4.74 -13.13
CA MET A 147 8.02 5.38 -12.02
C MET A 147 7.66 4.76 -10.67
N ARG A 148 6.40 4.38 -10.42
CA ARG A 148 6.03 3.64 -9.21
C ARG A 148 6.68 2.25 -9.17
N GLN A 149 6.79 1.58 -10.31
CA GLN A 149 7.48 0.30 -10.42
C GLN A 149 8.97 0.44 -10.13
N ALA A 150 9.65 1.40 -10.76
CA ALA A 150 11.06 1.69 -10.46
C ALA A 150 11.27 2.08 -8.99
N ALA A 151 10.32 2.80 -8.39
CA ALA A 151 10.34 3.09 -6.96
C ALA A 151 10.11 1.84 -6.10
N ALA A 152 9.34 0.85 -6.57
CA ALA A 152 9.12 -0.39 -5.86
C ALA A 152 10.29 -1.36 -5.96
N ASP A 153 10.99 -1.36 -7.09
CA ASP A 153 12.11 -2.25 -7.39
C ASP A 153 13.46 -1.72 -6.88
N GLY A 154 13.49 -0.61 -6.13
CA GLY A 154 14.75 0.01 -5.69
C GLY A 154 15.53 0.75 -6.80
N ASP A 155 15.01 0.82 -8.03
CA ASP A 155 15.71 1.37 -9.20
C ASP A 155 15.63 2.91 -9.27
N TYR A 156 16.40 3.56 -8.41
CA TYR A 156 16.51 5.01 -8.39
C TYR A 156 17.09 5.60 -9.70
N LYS A 157 17.92 4.85 -10.43
CA LYS A 157 18.56 5.34 -11.67
C LYS A 157 17.53 5.52 -12.78
N SER A 158 16.67 4.52 -12.99
CA SER A 158 15.56 4.62 -13.95
C SER A 158 14.50 5.61 -13.48
N PHE A 159 14.23 5.67 -12.17
CA PHE A 159 13.35 6.68 -11.61
C PHE A 159 13.84 8.10 -11.93
N LYS A 160 15.14 8.36 -11.75
CA LYS A 160 15.74 9.67 -12.01
C LYS A 160 15.61 10.10 -13.46
N LYS A 161 15.81 9.19 -14.42
CA LYS A 161 15.63 9.46 -15.86
C LYS A 161 14.19 9.86 -16.20
N GLY A 162 13.22 9.33 -15.46
CA GLY A 162 11.81 9.57 -15.68
C GLY A 162 11.23 10.83 -15.04
N SER A 163 11.98 11.39 -14.08
CA SER A 163 11.53 12.49 -13.26
C SER A 163 11.82 13.84 -13.92
N PRO A 164 10.88 14.80 -13.86
CA PRO A 164 11.12 16.19 -14.28
C PRO A 164 12.02 16.96 -13.28
N LEU A 165 12.24 16.44 -12.08
CA LEU A 165 13.11 17.06 -11.07
C LEU A 165 14.58 16.70 -11.30
N LYS A 166 15.47 17.70 -11.24
CA LYS A 166 16.93 17.49 -11.26
C LYS A 166 17.41 16.58 -10.13
N ASN A 167 16.85 16.75 -8.92
CA ASN A 167 17.12 15.90 -7.77
C ASN A 167 15.81 15.26 -7.26
N PRO A 168 15.46 14.06 -7.75
CA PRO A 168 14.18 13.43 -7.46
C PRO A 168 14.16 12.52 -6.23
N LYS A 169 15.23 12.48 -5.42
CA LYS A 169 15.33 11.58 -4.25
C LYS A 169 14.16 11.75 -3.28
N ALA A 170 13.82 12.99 -2.92
CA ALA A 170 12.68 13.25 -2.03
C ALA A 170 11.33 12.81 -2.62
N LEU A 171 11.16 12.86 -3.95
CA LEU A 171 9.94 12.38 -4.62
C LEU A 171 9.91 10.85 -4.65
N TYR A 172 11.05 10.22 -4.91
CA TYR A 172 11.25 8.77 -4.87
C TYR A 172 10.90 8.20 -3.50
N ASP A 173 11.44 8.78 -2.42
CA ASP A 173 11.18 8.38 -1.04
C ASP A 173 9.70 8.57 -0.68
N ALA A 174 9.12 9.72 -1.02
CA ALA A 174 7.70 9.98 -0.76
C ALA A 174 6.75 8.97 -1.44
N ILE A 175 7.11 8.45 -2.62
CA ILE A 175 6.36 7.39 -3.30
C ILE A 175 6.52 6.07 -2.56
N ARG A 176 7.75 5.66 -2.24
CA ARG A 176 8.03 4.40 -1.51
C ARG A 176 7.26 4.36 -0.19
N ASN A 177 7.29 5.46 0.54
CA ASN A 177 6.59 5.60 1.82
C ASN A 177 5.08 5.56 1.64
N GLY A 178 4.57 6.26 0.61
CA GLY A 178 3.15 6.22 0.25
C GLY A 178 2.66 4.85 -0.22
N MET A 179 3.54 4.08 -0.88
CA MET A 179 3.30 2.70 -1.31
C MET A 179 3.41 1.71 -0.16
N LYS A 180 3.77 2.17 1.05
CA LYS A 180 4.05 1.33 2.22
C LYS A 180 5.07 0.23 1.92
N ILE A 181 6.04 0.56 1.08
CA ILE A 181 7.14 -0.35 0.78
C ILE A 181 8.02 -0.30 2.03
N ASN A 182 7.79 -1.28 2.90
CA ASN A 182 8.48 -1.46 4.17
C ASN A 182 9.96 -1.85 3.98
N GLU A 183 10.56 -1.52 2.83
CA GLU A 183 12.00 -1.43 2.67
C GLU A 183 12.56 -0.25 3.49
N GLU A 184 11.74 0.67 4.02
CA GLU A 184 12.18 1.58 5.09
C GLU A 184 12.44 0.85 6.43
N VAL A 185 12.10 -0.43 6.58
CA VAL A 185 12.61 -1.23 7.70
C VAL A 185 13.99 -1.79 7.35
N TYR A 186 14.18 -2.30 6.14
CA TYR A 186 15.46 -2.87 5.70
C TYR A 186 16.53 -1.79 5.41
N GLU A 187 16.22 -0.69 4.71
CA GLU A 187 17.14 0.45 4.50
C GLU A 187 17.40 1.22 5.81
N LEU A 188 16.48 1.26 6.77
CA LEU A 188 16.75 1.83 8.11
C LEU A 188 17.57 0.88 8.99
N MET A 189 17.64 -0.40 8.63
CA MET A 189 18.52 -1.40 9.21
C MET A 189 19.88 -1.45 8.50
N GLU A 190 19.92 -1.26 7.18
CA GLU A 190 21.14 -1.24 6.36
C GLU A 190 21.85 0.12 6.37
N SER A 191 21.13 1.26 6.44
CA SER A 191 21.73 2.60 6.63
C SER A 191 22.29 2.85 8.04
N VAL A 192 22.23 1.83 8.90
CA VAL A 192 22.96 1.77 10.19
C VAL A 192 24.26 0.96 10.03
N HIS A 193 24.77 0.77 8.81
CA HIS A 193 26.14 0.30 8.58
C HIS A 193 27.24 1.29 9.02
N ASP A 194 26.87 2.38 9.70
CA ASP A 194 27.78 3.06 10.61
C ASP A 194 27.21 3.02 12.04
N ARG A 195 27.35 1.85 12.69
CA ARG A 195 27.76 1.73 14.10
C ARG A 195 27.71 0.27 14.57
N ASN A 196 28.89 -0.33 14.70
CA ASN A 196 29.17 -1.39 15.70
C ASN A 196 29.05 -0.85 17.15
N SER A 197 28.09 0.02 17.43
CA SER A 197 27.95 0.74 18.70
C SER A 197 26.49 0.78 19.12
N ILE A 198 26.20 0.07 20.20
CA ILE A 198 24.91 0.05 20.94
C ILE A 198 24.52 1.46 21.46
N LYS A 199 25.33 2.49 21.21
CA LYS A 199 25.15 3.86 21.70
C LYS A 199 24.52 4.75 20.62
N GLY A 200 23.44 5.45 20.96
CA GLY A 200 22.86 6.45 20.09
C GLY A 200 21.54 7.03 20.59
N SER A 201 20.97 7.95 19.80
CA SER A 201 19.69 8.61 20.10
C SER A 201 18.56 7.61 20.40
N ARG A 202 18.51 6.50 19.64
CA ARG A 202 17.52 5.43 19.85
C ARG A 202 17.70 4.71 21.19
N PHE A 203 18.93 4.32 21.54
CA PHE A 203 19.20 3.71 22.85
C PHE A 203 18.84 4.66 23.99
N ASN A 204 19.19 5.94 23.88
CA ASN A 204 18.82 6.96 24.86
C ASN A 204 17.31 7.18 24.98
N GLN A 205 16.56 7.04 23.89
CA GLN A 205 15.09 7.06 23.94
C GLN A 205 14.58 5.86 24.73
N LEU A 206 15.06 4.65 24.44
CA LEU A 206 14.63 3.44 25.18
C LEU A 206 14.89 3.56 26.68
N LEU A 207 16.06 4.07 27.08
CA LEU A 207 16.37 4.34 28.50
C LEU A 207 15.37 5.31 29.13
N ARG A 208 14.98 6.38 28.43
CA ARG A 208 14.01 7.38 28.90
C ARG A 208 12.57 6.86 28.94
N PHE A 209 12.23 5.91 28.08
CA PHE A 209 10.91 5.27 28.00
C PHE A 209 10.78 4.04 28.92
N GLY A 210 11.70 3.86 29.87
CA GLY A 210 11.53 2.89 30.96
C GLY A 210 12.30 1.57 30.80
N LEU A 211 13.26 1.50 29.87
CA LEU A 211 14.19 0.37 29.81
C LEU A 211 15.00 0.24 31.10
N VAL A 212 15.29 1.34 31.79
CA VAL A 212 15.83 1.35 33.16
C VAL A 212 15.15 2.44 33.99
N PRO A 213 15.12 2.32 35.34
CA PRO A 213 14.71 3.42 36.21
C PRO A 213 15.50 4.69 35.94
N ILE A 214 14.85 5.86 36.05
CA ILE A 214 15.44 7.17 35.69
C ILE A 214 16.78 7.41 36.40
N LYS A 215 16.89 7.03 37.69
CA LYS A 215 18.12 7.15 38.48
C LYS A 215 19.32 6.38 37.91
N TYR A 216 19.09 5.34 37.11
CA TYR A 216 20.13 4.50 36.54
C TYR A 216 20.48 4.85 35.09
N ILE A 217 19.79 5.83 34.47
CA ILE A 217 20.08 6.24 33.09
C ILE A 217 21.55 6.67 32.92
N PRO A 218 22.14 7.54 33.77
CA PRO A 218 23.51 8.02 33.55
C PRO A 218 24.56 6.91 33.66
N ILE A 219 24.42 6.03 34.65
CA ILE A 219 25.36 4.91 34.85
C ILE A 219 25.22 3.84 33.76
N THR A 220 23.99 3.60 33.28
CA THR A 220 23.73 2.70 32.14
C THR A 220 24.33 3.27 30.85
N GLN A 221 24.16 4.57 30.59
CA GLN A 221 24.81 5.23 29.45
C GLN A 221 26.34 5.09 29.53
N ARG A 222 26.93 5.26 30.71
CA ARG A 222 28.38 5.07 30.92
C ARG A 222 28.82 3.63 30.67
N ALA A 223 28.08 2.65 31.18
CA ALA A 223 28.38 1.22 31.01
C ALA A 223 28.35 0.82 29.53
N PHE A 224 27.31 1.24 28.80
CA PHE A 224 27.21 0.99 27.36
C PHE A 224 28.13 1.88 26.52
N LYS A 225 28.72 2.96 27.08
CA LYS A 225 29.70 3.83 26.41
C LYS A 225 31.07 3.18 26.25
N ASP A 226 31.43 2.18 27.05
CA ASP A 226 32.70 1.48 26.91
C ASP A 226 32.60 0.07 27.47
N LEU A 227 32.02 -0.84 26.69
CA LEU A 227 31.75 -2.21 27.14
C LEU A 227 33.02 -2.98 27.51
N LYS A 228 34.15 -2.70 26.84
CA LYS A 228 35.42 -3.38 27.10
C LYS A 228 35.94 -3.08 28.51
N ASN A 229 35.79 -1.83 28.96
CA ASN A 229 36.20 -1.39 30.30
C ASN A 229 35.08 -1.52 31.34
N ALA A 230 33.81 -1.54 30.92
CA ALA A 230 32.66 -1.74 31.79
C ALA A 230 32.42 -3.20 32.15
N ALA A 231 32.70 -4.15 31.24
CA ALA A 231 32.48 -5.57 31.49
C ALA A 231 33.28 -6.08 32.71
N PRO A 232 34.57 -5.77 32.91
CA PRO A 232 35.32 -6.19 34.10
C PRO A 232 34.79 -5.58 35.42
N ASN A 233 34.12 -4.42 35.37
CA ASN A 233 33.63 -3.72 36.56
C ASN A 233 32.29 -4.33 37.05
N PRO A 234 32.21 -4.86 38.28
CA PRO A 234 31.00 -5.54 38.77
C PRO A 234 29.75 -4.66 38.79
N GLU A 235 29.88 -3.38 39.14
CA GLU A 235 28.74 -2.46 39.22
C GLU A 235 28.23 -2.06 37.84
N LEU A 236 29.13 -1.76 36.90
CA LEU A 236 28.74 -1.45 35.53
C LEU A 236 28.15 -2.68 34.81
N ARG A 237 28.68 -3.87 35.09
CA ARG A 237 28.17 -5.15 34.57
C ARG A 237 26.73 -5.40 34.98
N LYS A 238 26.34 -5.10 36.23
CA LYS A 238 24.95 -5.23 36.71
C LYS A 238 23.97 -4.43 35.85
N HIS A 239 24.35 -3.20 35.47
CA HIS A 239 23.51 -2.35 34.61
C HIS A 239 23.43 -2.86 33.17
N ILE A 240 24.51 -3.47 32.65
CA ILE A 240 24.49 -4.12 31.33
C ILE A 240 23.54 -5.31 31.35
N LEU A 241 23.68 -6.21 32.33
CA LEU A 241 22.84 -7.39 32.45
C LEU A 241 21.37 -7.02 32.67
N SER A 242 21.08 -6.04 33.54
CA SER A 242 19.70 -5.59 33.76
C SER A 242 19.02 -5.06 32.49
N VAL A 243 19.75 -4.37 31.62
CA VAL A 243 19.23 -3.94 30.32
C VAL A 243 19.00 -5.15 29.42
N THR A 244 19.97 -6.06 29.33
CA THR A 244 19.86 -7.28 28.51
C THR A 244 18.68 -8.13 28.93
N ASP A 245 18.53 -8.41 30.22
CA ASP A 245 17.46 -9.24 30.78
C ASP A 245 16.10 -8.65 30.45
N LYS A 246 15.93 -7.33 30.63
CA LYS A 246 14.67 -6.65 30.36
C LYS A 246 14.34 -6.58 28.85
N VAL A 247 15.35 -6.46 27.98
CA VAL A 247 15.15 -6.58 26.53
C VAL A 247 14.71 -7.99 26.16
N LEU A 248 15.38 -9.01 26.69
CA LEU A 248 15.02 -10.41 26.44
C LEU A 248 13.63 -10.74 26.96
N GLU A 249 13.26 -10.25 28.14
CA GLU A 249 11.91 -10.39 28.70
C GLU A 249 10.86 -9.81 27.74
N TYR A 250 11.05 -8.60 27.22
CA TYR A 250 10.11 -8.02 26.23
C TYR A 250 10.05 -8.82 24.93
N ILE A 251 11.19 -9.33 24.46
CA ILE A 251 11.23 -10.16 23.25
C ILE A 251 10.50 -11.48 23.50
N MET A 252 10.71 -12.13 24.64
CA MET A 252 10.10 -13.43 24.95
C MET A 252 8.60 -13.32 25.23
N ASN A 253 8.15 -12.21 25.82
CA ASN A 253 6.75 -12.01 26.19
C ASN A 253 5.85 -11.54 25.02
N ASP A 254 6.43 -11.09 23.91
CA ASP A 254 5.67 -10.65 22.73
C ASP A 254 5.95 -11.58 21.54
N GLU A 255 4.92 -12.26 21.07
CA GLU A 255 5.03 -13.26 20.01
C GLU A 255 5.56 -12.67 18.70
N LEU A 256 5.18 -11.44 18.36
CA LEU A 256 5.62 -10.79 17.14
C LEU A 256 7.09 -10.36 17.23
N LEU A 257 7.51 -9.81 18.38
CA LEU A 257 8.91 -9.46 18.63
C LEU A 257 9.79 -10.70 18.70
N TYR A 258 9.33 -11.77 19.32
CA TYR A 258 10.02 -13.07 19.34
C TYR A 258 10.22 -13.60 17.92
N ARG A 259 9.13 -13.71 17.14
CA ARG A 259 9.17 -14.18 15.75
C ARG A 259 10.08 -13.28 14.89
N ARG A 260 10.00 -11.96 15.08
CA ARG A 260 10.86 -11.01 14.35
C ARG A 260 12.32 -11.12 14.75
N MET A 261 12.63 -11.29 16.04
CA MET A 261 13.98 -11.53 16.52
C MET A 261 14.55 -12.81 15.91
N LEU A 262 13.76 -13.88 15.87
CA LEU A 262 14.14 -15.12 15.17
C LEU A 262 14.43 -14.88 13.69
N LEU A 263 13.62 -14.07 13.00
CA LEU A 263 13.86 -13.70 11.59
C LEU A 263 15.14 -12.87 11.40
N LEU A 264 15.45 -11.97 12.33
CA LEU A 264 16.68 -11.17 12.27
C LEU A 264 17.93 -12.02 12.54
N LEU A 265 17.87 -12.90 13.53
CA LEU A 265 18.91 -13.90 13.75
C LEU A 265 19.04 -14.84 12.55
N HIS A 266 17.93 -15.13 11.87
CA HIS A 266 17.90 -15.95 10.67
C HIS A 266 18.55 -15.29 9.45
N ASP A 267 18.31 -14.00 9.27
CA ASP A 267 18.73 -13.28 8.07
C ASP A 267 20.26 -13.11 7.96
N ASP A 268 20.93 -12.84 9.08
CA ASP A 268 22.39 -12.63 9.11
C ASP A 268 23.18 -13.91 9.43
N PHE A 269 22.55 -14.96 9.98
CA PHE A 269 23.27 -16.12 10.53
C PHE A 269 22.84 -17.49 9.95
N LEU A 270 21.59 -17.68 9.51
CA LEU A 270 21.06 -19.03 9.21
C LEU A 270 20.88 -19.34 7.73
N PHE A 271 20.80 -18.34 6.85
CA PHE A 271 20.57 -18.53 5.41
C PHE A 271 21.73 -18.02 4.57
N LYS A 272 22.24 -18.89 3.70
CA LYS A 272 22.98 -18.47 2.51
C LYS A 272 21.95 -17.97 1.45
N GLU A 273 22.36 -17.05 0.59
CA GLU A 273 21.51 -16.39 -0.43
C GLU A 273 20.72 -17.41 -1.28
N ASP A 274 21.36 -18.54 -1.59
CA ASP A 274 20.80 -19.70 -2.30
C ASP A 274 19.57 -20.34 -1.63
N GLN A 275 19.53 -20.40 -0.30
CA GLN A 275 18.45 -21.05 0.45
C GLN A 275 17.18 -20.19 0.47
N ARG A 276 17.33 -18.86 0.48
CA ARG A 276 16.18 -17.95 0.43
C ARG A 276 15.53 -18.01 -0.94
N ASP A 277 16.35 -18.00 -1.99
CA ASP A 277 15.91 -18.12 -3.37
C ASP A 277 15.22 -19.47 -3.62
N ALA A 278 15.74 -20.55 -3.05
CA ALA A 278 15.12 -21.87 -3.11
C ALA A 278 13.73 -21.89 -2.46
N LEU A 279 13.57 -21.26 -1.29
CA LEU A 279 12.29 -21.19 -0.58
C LEU A 279 11.28 -20.28 -1.29
N LEU A 280 11.74 -19.14 -1.82
CA LEU A 280 10.93 -18.22 -2.62
C LEU A 280 10.42 -18.89 -3.89
N THR A 281 11.30 -19.60 -4.61
CA THR A 281 10.95 -20.37 -5.80
C THR A 281 9.90 -21.44 -5.49
N LYS A 282 10.05 -22.16 -4.36
CA LYS A 282 9.06 -23.16 -3.90
C LYS A 282 7.72 -22.53 -3.56
N ALA A 283 7.70 -21.36 -2.92
CA ALA A 283 6.47 -20.64 -2.58
C ALA A 283 5.69 -20.24 -3.83
N GLN A 284 6.36 -19.58 -4.77
CA GLN A 284 5.76 -19.13 -6.03
C GLN A 284 5.24 -20.31 -6.87
N LYS A 285 6.04 -21.36 -7.02
CA LYS A 285 5.68 -22.54 -7.83
C LYS A 285 4.43 -23.26 -7.31
N ASN A 286 4.26 -23.30 -5.99
CA ASN A 286 3.19 -24.07 -5.35
C ASN A 286 2.02 -23.20 -4.85
N GLY A 287 2.02 -21.90 -5.18
CA GLY A 287 0.91 -21.00 -4.86
C GLY A 287 0.77 -20.65 -3.37
N PHE A 288 1.87 -20.72 -2.62
CA PHE A 288 1.92 -20.32 -1.21
C PHE A 288 2.49 -18.92 -1.05
N ALA A 289 2.02 -18.19 -0.03
CA ALA A 289 2.71 -16.98 0.39
C ALA A 289 4.09 -17.35 0.95
N TYR A 290 5.12 -16.57 0.61
CA TYR A 290 6.48 -16.81 1.09
C TYR A 290 6.54 -16.92 2.63
N VAL A 291 5.83 -16.05 3.34
CA VAL A 291 5.73 -16.04 4.80
C VAL A 291 5.18 -17.36 5.35
N THR A 292 4.24 -18.00 4.66
CA THR A 292 3.67 -19.30 5.06
C THR A 292 4.73 -20.40 5.01
N LEU A 293 5.51 -20.49 3.93
CA LEU A 293 6.56 -21.50 3.83
C LEU A 293 7.77 -21.19 4.70
N LEU A 294 8.06 -19.90 4.93
CA LEU A 294 9.07 -19.44 5.86
C LEU A 294 8.76 -19.87 7.29
N GLU A 295 7.51 -19.78 7.73
CA GLU A 295 7.12 -20.20 9.07
C GLU A 295 7.28 -21.72 9.26
N VAL A 296 6.89 -22.53 8.27
CA VAL A 296 7.10 -23.99 8.27
C VAL A 296 8.58 -24.33 8.28
N TYR A 297 9.38 -23.63 7.49
CA TYR A 297 10.82 -23.79 7.45
C TYR A 297 11.46 -23.50 8.82
N MET A 298 11.08 -22.39 9.45
CA MET A 298 11.58 -21.99 10.77
C MET A 298 11.22 -23.00 11.87
N ARG A 299 10.00 -23.53 11.86
CA ARG A 299 9.59 -24.61 12.76
C ARG A 299 10.38 -25.89 12.51
N GLY A 300 10.77 -26.14 11.26
CA GLY A 300 11.69 -27.21 10.89
C GLY A 300 13.08 -27.03 11.49
N LEU A 301 13.67 -25.83 11.39
CA LEU A 301 14.97 -25.54 11.98
C LEU A 301 14.97 -25.74 13.50
N VAL A 302 13.95 -25.21 14.19
CA VAL A 302 13.82 -25.30 15.66
C VAL A 302 13.61 -26.75 16.11
N ALA A 303 12.85 -27.54 15.34
CA ALA A 303 12.58 -28.94 15.65
C ALA A 303 13.69 -29.89 15.18
N SER A 304 14.73 -29.40 14.50
CA SER A 304 15.82 -30.25 14.02
C SER A 304 16.58 -30.84 15.22
N PRO A 305 16.85 -32.15 15.23
CA PRO A 305 17.69 -32.74 16.26
C PRO A 305 19.11 -32.17 16.18
N ILE A 306 19.74 -31.99 17.35
CA ILE A 306 21.12 -31.46 17.48
C ILE A 306 22.15 -32.46 16.95
N TYR A 307 21.83 -33.76 17.03
CA TYR A 307 22.64 -34.85 16.49
C TYR A 307 21.79 -35.69 15.52
N GLY A 308 22.24 -35.83 14.28
CA GLY A 308 21.57 -36.63 13.26
C GLY A 308 22.23 -36.54 11.88
N ASP A 309 21.74 -37.34 10.94
CA ASP A 309 22.33 -37.54 9.61
C ASP A 309 22.04 -36.39 8.62
N LYS A 310 21.18 -35.45 9.02
CA LYS A 310 20.75 -34.30 8.22
C LYS A 310 21.13 -33.01 8.91
N THR A 311 21.52 -32.01 8.12
CA THR A 311 21.68 -30.66 8.63
C THR A 311 20.32 -30.08 9.00
N ALA A 312 20.30 -29.11 9.92
CA ALA A 312 19.06 -28.44 10.32
C ALA A 312 18.33 -27.83 9.11
N GLN A 313 19.08 -27.29 8.15
CA GLN A 313 18.53 -26.73 6.92
C GLN A 313 17.88 -27.82 6.04
N GLN A 314 18.51 -28.98 5.91
CA GLN A 314 17.94 -30.09 5.14
C GLN A 314 16.68 -30.63 5.80
N TYR A 315 16.67 -30.72 7.13
CA TYR A 315 15.47 -31.07 7.90
C TYR A 315 14.34 -30.05 7.71
N ALA A 316 14.66 -28.76 7.72
CA ALA A 316 13.70 -27.69 7.48
C ALA A 316 13.10 -27.75 6.06
N PHE A 317 13.93 -27.97 5.03
CA PHE A 317 13.43 -28.13 3.66
C PHE A 317 12.60 -29.39 3.48
N ASP A 318 12.94 -30.50 4.13
CA ASP A 318 12.13 -31.72 4.11
C ASP A 318 10.75 -31.48 4.73
N ARG A 319 10.69 -30.71 5.82
CA ARG A 319 9.43 -30.29 6.44
C ARG A 319 8.60 -29.40 5.51
N VAL A 320 9.23 -28.46 4.80
CA VAL A 320 8.57 -27.62 3.77
C VAL A 320 8.04 -28.49 2.61
N ASN A 321 8.83 -29.44 2.12
CA ASN A 321 8.41 -30.34 1.04
C ASN A 321 7.23 -31.22 1.47
N SER A 322 7.27 -31.74 2.71
CA SER A 322 6.18 -32.47 3.36
C SER A 322 4.93 -31.60 3.53
N PHE A 323 5.10 -30.31 3.84
CA PHE A 323 3.99 -29.37 3.95
C PHE A 323 3.34 -29.07 2.59
N ILE A 324 4.14 -28.80 1.56
CA ILE A 324 3.63 -28.54 0.19
C ILE A 324 2.89 -29.75 -0.39
N SER A 325 3.37 -30.96 -0.12
CA SER A 325 2.82 -32.21 -0.67
C SER A 325 1.61 -32.75 0.07
N GLY A 326 1.12 -32.08 1.12
CA GLY A 326 0.04 -32.62 1.95
C GLY A 326 0.45 -33.79 2.83
N GLY A 327 1.73 -33.90 3.15
CA GLY A 327 2.30 -34.91 4.04
C GLY A 327 2.09 -34.61 5.53
N ARG A 328 2.89 -35.26 6.37
CA ARG A 328 2.77 -35.18 7.85
C ARG A 328 2.87 -33.76 8.37
N SER A 329 3.67 -32.91 7.73
CA SER A 329 3.84 -31.52 8.15
C SER A 329 2.56 -30.72 7.96
N GLN A 330 1.85 -30.88 6.84
CA GLN A 330 0.58 -30.19 6.61
C GLN A 330 -0.56 -30.73 7.50
N ARG A 331 -0.58 -32.05 7.74
CA ARG A 331 -1.71 -32.71 8.41
C ARG A 331 -1.66 -32.66 9.92
N THR A 332 -0.46 -32.56 10.51
CA THR A 332 -0.31 -32.64 11.97
C THR A 332 0.64 -31.60 12.54
N LEU A 333 1.87 -31.50 12.03
CA LEU A 333 2.89 -30.68 12.69
C LEU A 333 2.72 -29.17 12.52
N ASP A 334 2.17 -28.75 11.38
CA ASP A 334 1.99 -27.35 10.98
C ASP A 334 0.55 -27.12 10.46
N PHE A 335 -0.41 -27.88 10.99
CA PHE A 335 -1.80 -27.82 10.57
C PHE A 335 -2.43 -26.44 10.81
N ASP A 336 -2.03 -25.76 11.88
CA ASP A 336 -2.44 -24.39 12.19
C ASP A 336 -2.05 -23.39 11.08
N ILE A 337 -0.85 -23.57 10.51
CA ILE A 337 -0.38 -22.78 9.36
C ILE A 337 -1.21 -23.10 8.12
N TRP A 338 -1.53 -24.37 7.90
CA TRP A 338 -2.36 -24.82 6.78
C TRP A 338 -3.79 -24.28 6.88
N GLU A 339 -4.41 -24.38 8.05
CA GLU A 339 -5.75 -23.85 8.32
C GLU A 339 -5.79 -22.34 8.05
N THR A 340 -4.81 -21.59 8.57
CA THR A 340 -4.67 -20.15 8.32
C THR A 340 -4.52 -19.83 6.83
N HIS A 341 -3.73 -20.62 6.09
CA HIS A 341 -3.58 -20.48 4.65
C HIS A 341 -4.90 -20.69 3.91
N ILE A 342 -5.67 -21.73 4.26
CA ILE A 342 -6.98 -22.03 3.68
C ILE A 342 -7.99 -20.92 4.00
N GLN A 343 -8.06 -20.45 5.24
CA GLN A 343 -8.94 -19.35 5.65
C GLN A 343 -8.65 -18.07 4.86
N ASN A 344 -7.38 -17.73 4.68
CA ASN A 344 -6.98 -16.57 3.86
C ASN A 344 -7.35 -16.75 2.37
N LYS A 345 -7.24 -17.97 1.84
CA LYS A 345 -7.65 -18.29 0.46
C LYS A 345 -9.18 -18.23 0.28
N LEU A 346 -9.93 -18.70 1.27
CA LEU A 346 -11.40 -18.62 1.29
C LEU A 346 -11.87 -17.17 1.37
N ASN A 347 -11.28 -16.36 2.25
CA ASN A 347 -11.61 -14.93 2.42
C ASN A 347 -11.25 -14.07 1.20
N THR A 348 -10.22 -14.44 0.45
CA THR A 348 -9.89 -13.80 -0.83
C THR A 348 -10.84 -14.24 -1.95
N THR A 349 -11.30 -15.49 -1.96
CA THR A 349 -12.25 -16.02 -2.95
C THR A 349 -13.68 -15.50 -2.74
N THR A 350 -14.16 -15.33 -1.50
CA THR A 350 -15.46 -14.70 -1.22
C THR A 350 -15.50 -13.22 -1.59
N ASN A 351 -14.37 -12.51 -1.50
CA ASN A 351 -14.27 -11.13 -1.99
C ASN A 351 -14.23 -11.05 -3.53
N ILE A 352 -13.61 -12.02 -4.20
CA ILE A 352 -13.63 -12.11 -5.68
C ILE A 352 -15.03 -12.49 -6.19
N ASN A 353 -15.71 -13.44 -5.54
CA ASN A 353 -17.06 -13.86 -5.96
C ASN A 353 -18.12 -12.76 -5.73
N ARG A 354 -18.01 -11.92 -4.69
CA ARG A 354 -18.87 -10.74 -4.55
C ARG A 354 -18.70 -9.70 -5.67
N ASP A 355 -17.48 -9.56 -6.20
CA ASP A 355 -17.20 -8.64 -7.31
C ASP A 355 -17.54 -9.23 -8.69
N VAL A 356 -17.64 -10.56 -8.83
CA VAL A 356 -18.06 -11.22 -10.09
C VAL A 356 -19.58 -11.37 -10.18
N THR A 357 -20.31 -11.56 -9.07
CA THR A 357 -21.78 -11.68 -9.09
C THR A 357 -22.55 -10.36 -9.27
N MET A 358 -21.87 -9.22 -9.34
CA MET A 358 -22.48 -7.91 -9.63
C MET A 358 -22.48 -7.53 -11.13
N LYS A 359 -22.22 -8.49 -12.04
CA LYS A 359 -22.24 -8.21 -13.50
C LYS A 359 -23.07 -9.12 -14.40
N THR A 360 -23.78 -10.11 -13.88
CA THR A 360 -24.74 -10.89 -14.68
C THR A 360 -25.97 -11.26 -13.87
N PHE A 361 -26.79 -10.27 -13.55
CA PHE A 361 -28.20 -10.47 -13.19
C PHE A 361 -29.07 -9.64 -14.12
N LYS A 362 -29.18 -10.09 -15.37
CA LYS A 362 -30.23 -9.67 -16.29
C LYS A 362 -30.65 -10.90 -17.09
N GLY A 363 -31.66 -11.60 -16.59
CA GLY A 363 -32.28 -12.74 -17.23
C GLY A 363 -32.04 -14.06 -16.51
N MET A 364 -32.85 -14.35 -15.49
CA MET A 364 -33.23 -15.72 -15.14
C MET A 364 -34.55 -15.71 -14.38
N ASP A 365 -35.44 -16.58 -14.84
CA ASP A 365 -36.84 -16.79 -14.50
C ASP A 365 -37.02 -17.17 -13.01
N GLU A 366 -37.98 -16.54 -12.32
CA GLU A 366 -38.13 -16.54 -10.87
C GLU A 366 -38.69 -17.87 -10.28
N ASN A 367 -38.90 -18.91 -11.10
CA ASN A 367 -39.65 -20.10 -10.69
C ASN A 367 -38.87 -21.44 -10.67
N LYS A 368 -37.54 -21.45 -10.69
CA LYS A 368 -36.76 -22.71 -10.54
C LYS A 368 -35.46 -22.55 -9.75
N LEU A 369 -35.52 -22.68 -8.43
CA LEU A 369 -34.40 -23.14 -7.60
C LEU A 369 -34.92 -23.97 -6.40
N PRO A 370 -34.30 -25.12 -6.06
CA PRO A 370 -34.67 -25.91 -4.89
C PRO A 370 -34.17 -25.26 -3.57
N PRO A 371 -34.79 -25.56 -2.42
CA PRO A 371 -34.60 -24.80 -1.18
C PRO A 371 -33.25 -25.12 -0.53
N GLY A 372 -32.39 -24.11 -0.40
CA GLY A 372 -31.23 -24.15 0.49
C GLY A 372 -31.66 -23.93 1.93
N GLU A 373 -31.24 -24.82 2.81
CA GLU A 373 -31.53 -24.91 4.25
C GLU A 373 -31.00 -23.73 5.08
N TRP A 374 -31.57 -22.54 4.92
CA TRP A 374 -31.41 -21.44 5.88
C TRP A 374 -32.74 -20.75 6.12
N GLY A 375 -33.41 -21.13 7.22
CA GLY A 375 -34.56 -20.42 7.75
C GLY A 375 -35.83 -21.25 7.82
N ILE A 376 -35.84 -22.27 8.69
CA ILE A 376 -37.11 -22.93 9.02
C ILE A 376 -37.92 -21.95 9.86
N LYS A 377 -39.17 -21.69 9.45
CA LYS A 377 -40.15 -20.85 10.16
C LYS A 377 -40.23 -21.19 11.66
N GLU A 378 -40.03 -22.46 12.00
CA GLU A 378 -39.97 -22.99 13.37
C GLU A 378 -38.83 -22.43 14.24
N LEU A 379 -37.73 -21.97 13.65
CA LEU A 379 -36.64 -21.30 14.36
C LEU A 379 -37.00 -19.84 14.65
N ALA A 380 -37.63 -19.16 13.69
CA ALA A 380 -38.10 -17.79 13.83
C ALA A 380 -39.26 -17.69 14.85
N ASP A 381 -40.19 -18.65 14.82
CA ASP A 381 -41.32 -18.71 15.76
C ASP A 381 -40.86 -19.02 17.19
N ARG A 382 -39.80 -19.85 17.37
CA ARG A 382 -39.16 -20.06 18.69
C ARG A 382 -38.49 -18.79 19.22
N TYR A 383 -37.74 -18.10 18.37
CA TYR A 383 -37.02 -16.88 18.76
C TYR A 383 -37.98 -15.73 19.14
N CYS A 384 -39.13 -15.61 18.47
CA CYS A 384 -40.18 -14.65 18.83
C CYS A 384 -40.79 -14.96 20.21
N LYS A 385 -41.03 -16.23 20.55
CA LYS A 385 -41.59 -16.64 21.86
C LYS A 385 -40.64 -16.42 23.03
N GLU A 386 -39.33 -16.59 22.82
CA GLU A 386 -38.33 -16.51 23.89
C GLU A 386 -37.86 -15.08 24.19
N THR A 387 -38.27 -14.09 23.37
CA THR A 387 -37.83 -12.69 23.50
C THR A 387 -38.97 -11.82 24.08
N PRO A 388 -38.87 -11.34 25.34
CA PRO A 388 -39.93 -10.54 25.96
C PRO A 388 -40.21 -9.25 25.18
N GLY A 389 -41.47 -9.03 24.82
CA GLY A 389 -41.94 -7.80 24.17
C GLY A 389 -42.07 -7.84 22.65
N GLN A 390 -41.91 -9.00 22.00
CA GLN A 390 -42.25 -9.18 20.59
C GLN A 390 -43.65 -9.81 20.41
N PRO A 391 -44.40 -9.45 19.34
CA PRO A 391 -45.70 -10.05 19.07
C PRO A 391 -45.56 -11.48 18.55
N ASP A 392 -46.36 -12.41 19.10
CA ASP A 392 -46.27 -13.86 18.88
C ASP A 392 -46.55 -14.35 17.45
N ASP A 393 -46.97 -13.47 16.54
CA ASP A 393 -47.33 -13.83 15.16
C ASP A 393 -46.60 -12.96 14.13
N THR A 394 -45.61 -13.57 13.48
CA THR A 394 -44.79 -12.96 12.43
C THR A 394 -45.58 -12.60 11.16
N ALA A 395 -46.83 -13.08 11.00
CA ALA A 395 -47.67 -12.75 9.86
C ALA A 395 -48.11 -11.28 9.80
N LYS A 396 -48.14 -10.56 10.93
CA LYS A 396 -48.55 -9.14 10.99
C LYS A 396 -47.45 -8.13 10.64
N ILE A 397 -46.20 -8.56 10.45
CA ILE A 397 -45.07 -7.63 10.19
C ILE A 397 -45.11 -7.07 8.76
N ARG A 398 -45.79 -7.72 7.81
CA ARG A 398 -45.79 -7.32 6.38
C ARG A 398 -46.62 -6.06 6.04
N SER A 399 -47.41 -5.48 6.95
CA SER A 399 -48.28 -4.33 6.61
C SER A 399 -47.72 -2.95 6.99
N LEU A 400 -46.47 -2.82 7.43
CA LEU A 400 -45.90 -1.54 7.89
C LEU A 400 -44.90 -0.86 6.94
N ILE A 401 -44.82 -1.30 5.68
CA ILE A 401 -44.02 -0.61 4.66
C ILE A 401 -44.85 -0.41 3.40
N SER A 402 -45.72 0.60 3.41
CA SER A 402 -46.27 1.20 2.18
C SER A 402 -45.54 2.51 1.92
N TRP A 403 -44.76 2.56 0.84
CA TRP A 403 -44.21 3.81 0.31
C TRP A 403 -45.29 4.50 -0.53
N ASN A 404 -45.79 5.63 -0.04
CA ASN A 404 -46.27 6.74 -0.87
C ASN A 404 -45.19 7.82 -0.90
#